data_AF-A0A7L2WVD0-F1
#
_entry.id   AF-A0A7L2WVD0-F1
#
_cell.length_a   1.000
_cell.length_b   1.000
_cell.length_c   1.000
_cell.angle_alpha   90.00
_cell.angle_beta   90.00
_cell.angle_gamma   90.00
#
_symmetry.space_group_name_H-M   'P 1'
#
loop_
_entity.id
_entity.type
_entity.pdbx_description
1 polymer ?
#
loop_
_entity_poly.entity_id
_entity_poly.type
_entity_poly.pdbx_seq_one_letter_code
_entity_poly.pdbx_strand_id
1 'polypeptide(L)'
;ITYDPLADLVEVITRDRPDVCVLFGPFLDAKHEQVENCQLLGSFAEVFKLCLKMIIEGTRSAGSQLVFVPSLRDVHHDYVYPQPPFLYPELPKDDKSRVHFVSDPCTLDVD
;
A
#
# COMPACT_ATOMS: atom_id res chain seq x y z
N ILE A 1 -2.90 -2.29 16.61
CA ILE A 1 -3.51 -2.09 15.28
C ILE A 1 -3.90 -3.46 14.76
N THR A 2 -5.17 -3.84 14.84
CA THR A 2 -5.67 -4.98 14.07
C THR A 2 -6.01 -4.44 12.68
N TYR A 3 -5.31 -4.92 11.66
CA TYR A 3 -5.51 -4.50 10.27
C TYR A 3 -6.77 -5.16 9.67
N ASP A 4 -7.86 -5.23 10.44
CA ASP A 4 -9.07 -5.98 10.07
C ASP A 4 -9.68 -5.46 8.77
N PRO A 5 -9.82 -4.12 8.54
CA PRO A 5 -10.31 -3.61 7.26
C PRO A 5 -9.39 -3.96 6.07
N LEU A 6 -8.10 -4.17 6.31
CA LEU A 6 -7.15 -4.55 5.27
C LEU A 6 -7.28 -6.03 4.92
N ALA A 7 -7.54 -6.89 5.90
CA ALA A 7 -7.89 -8.28 5.67
C ALA A 7 -9.19 -8.39 4.87
N ASP A 8 -10.23 -7.65 5.27
CA ASP A 8 -11.51 -7.59 4.54
C ASP A 8 -11.31 -7.12 3.09
N LEU A 9 -10.44 -6.12 2.86
CA LEU A 9 -10.10 -5.66 1.51
C LEU A 9 -9.44 -6.76 0.68
N VAL A 10 -8.48 -7.49 1.26
CA VAL A 10 -7.82 -8.62 0.59
C VAL A 10 -8.84 -9.70 0.22
N GLU A 11 -9.80 -9.99 1.10
CA GLU A 11 -10.88 -10.95 0.82
C GLU A 11 -11.76 -10.48 -0.35
N VAL A 12 -12.14 -9.20 -0.38
CA VAL A 12 -12.93 -8.63 -1.48
C VAL A 12 -12.17 -8.71 -2.81
N ILE A 13 -10.90 -8.31 -2.86
CA ILE A 13 -10.08 -8.39 -4.07
C ILE A 13 -9.95 -9.86 -4.53
N THR A 14 -9.75 -10.78 -3.59
CA THR A 14 -9.61 -12.21 -3.92
C THR A 14 -10.91 -12.82 -4.44
N ARG A 15 -12.06 -12.40 -3.89
CA ARG A 15 -13.39 -12.86 -4.30
C ARG A 15 -13.78 -12.31 -5.67
N ASP A 16 -13.64 -11.00 -5.84
CA ASP A 16 -14.18 -10.28 -7.00
C ASP A 16 -13.20 -10.26 -8.18
N ARG A 17 -11.90 -10.50 -7.91
CA ARG A 17 -10.81 -10.61 -8.90
C ARG A 17 -10.82 -9.47 -9.94
N PRO A 18 -10.82 -8.20 -9.50
CA PRO A 18 -10.79 -7.07 -10.42
C PRO A 18 -9.50 -7.07 -11.27
N ASP A 19 -9.55 -6.53 -12.48
CA ASP A 19 -8.37 -6.39 -13.33
C ASP A 19 -7.33 -5.46 -12.70
N VAL A 20 -7.79 -4.35 -12.10
CA VAL A 20 -6.94 -3.32 -11.48
C VAL A 20 -7.51 -2.88 -10.12
N CYS A 21 -6.64 -2.77 -9.12
CA CYS A 21 -6.90 -2.15 -7.81
C CYS A 21 -6.01 -0.92 -7.63
N VAL A 22 -6.60 0.27 -7.59
CA VAL A 22 -5.89 1.51 -7.25
C VAL A 22 -6.07 1.77 -5.76
N LEU A 23 -4.96 1.66 -5.01
CA LEU A 23 -4.93 1.72 -3.55
C LEU A 23 -4.28 3.03 -3.11
N PHE A 24 -5.07 3.89 -2.47
CA PHE A 24 -4.61 5.17 -1.96
C PHE A 24 -4.20 5.05 -0.50
N GLY A 25 -3.10 5.73 -0.15
CA GLY A 25 -2.71 5.91 1.24
C GLY A 25 -3.71 6.74 2.07
N PRO A 26 -3.50 6.84 3.39
CA PRO A 26 -2.32 6.36 4.08
C PRO A 26 -2.36 4.85 4.37
N PHE A 27 -1.27 4.15 4.05
CA PHE A 27 -1.03 2.75 4.45
C PHE A 27 -0.52 2.66 5.88
N LEU A 28 0.20 3.69 6.34
CA LEU A 28 0.50 3.92 7.74
C LEU A 28 0.21 5.37 8.09
N ASP A 29 -0.95 5.60 8.69
CA ASP A 29 -1.52 6.91 8.92
C ASP A 29 -0.81 7.68 10.05
N ALA A 30 -0.20 8.79 9.69
CA ALA A 30 0.44 9.74 10.59
C ALA A 30 -0.49 10.26 11.70
N LYS A 31 -1.82 10.23 11.50
CA LYS A 31 -2.83 10.64 12.49
C LYS A 31 -3.43 9.48 13.29
N HIS A 32 -2.95 8.25 13.09
CA HIS A 32 -3.39 7.14 13.92
C HIS A 32 -2.79 7.29 15.32
N GLU A 33 -3.61 7.13 16.38
CA GLU A 33 -3.21 7.38 17.77
C GLU A 33 -1.89 6.70 18.17
N GLN A 34 -1.71 5.43 17.80
CA GLN A 34 -0.46 4.69 18.09
C GLN A 34 0.76 5.18 17.29
N VAL A 35 0.55 5.80 16.13
CA VAL A 35 1.61 6.40 15.30
C VAL A 35 2.03 7.74 15.92
N GLU A 36 1.06 8.61 16.24
CA GLU A 36 1.30 9.91 16.88
C GLU A 36 2.00 9.77 18.24
N ASN A 37 1.60 8.76 19.02
CA ASN A 37 2.17 8.50 20.35
C ASN A 37 3.43 7.62 20.31
N CYS A 38 3.97 7.27 19.13
CA CYS A 38 5.14 6.41 18.97
C CYS A 38 5.05 5.07 19.72
N GLN A 39 3.87 4.44 19.71
CA GLN A 39 3.57 3.21 20.45
C GLN A 39 3.73 1.94 19.60
N LEU A 40 4.30 2.05 18.40
CA LEU A 40 4.54 0.91 17.52
C LEU A 40 5.80 0.14 17.95
N LEU A 41 5.75 -1.19 17.81
CA LEU A 41 6.86 -2.09 18.16
C LEU A 41 7.99 -2.14 17.10
N GLY A 42 7.84 -1.44 15.98
CA GLY A 42 8.82 -1.38 14.88
C GLY A 42 8.86 -0.01 14.23
N SER A 43 9.85 0.22 13.36
CA SER A 43 9.94 1.48 12.62
C SER A 43 8.75 1.67 11.68
N PHE A 44 8.41 2.92 11.38
CA PHE A 44 7.33 3.24 10.44
C PHE A 44 7.54 2.58 9.07
N ALA A 45 8.79 2.52 8.60
CA ALA A 45 9.14 1.85 7.36
C ALA A 45 8.87 0.33 7.42
N GLU A 46 9.19 -0.35 8.52
CA GLU A 46 8.91 -1.78 8.68
C GLU A 46 7.41 -2.07 8.73
N VAL A 47 6.64 -1.26 9.46
CA VAL A 47 5.19 -1.42 9.57
C VAL A 47 4.51 -1.18 8.23
N PHE A 48 4.93 -0.16 7.48
CA PHE A 48 4.50 0.06 6.10
C PHE A 48 4.80 -1.14 5.21
N LYS A 49 6.02 -1.70 5.27
CA LYS A 49 6.38 -2.89 4.48
C LYS A 49 5.50 -4.10 4.80
N LEU A 50 5.15 -4.31 6.07
CA LEU A 50 4.23 -5.38 6.48
C LEU A 50 2.82 -5.18 5.88
N CYS A 51 2.32 -3.94 5.87
CA CYS A 51 1.04 -3.57 5.26
C CYS A 51 1.04 -3.91 3.76
N LEU A 52 2.04 -3.43 3.01
CA LEU A 52 2.18 -3.73 1.57
C LEU A 52 2.32 -5.22 1.32
N LYS A 53 3.15 -5.92 2.10
CA LYS A 53 3.33 -7.37 1.96
C LYS A 53 2.02 -8.12 2.12
N MET A 54 1.18 -7.75 3.09
CA MET A 54 -0.12 -8.40 3.28
C MET A 54 -1.05 -8.24 2.09
N ILE A 55 -1.11 -7.04 1.50
CA ILE A 55 -1.91 -6.77 0.29
C ILE A 55 -1.35 -7.56 -0.89
N ILE A 56 -0.05 -7.41 -1.15
CA ILE A 56 0.63 -8.04 -2.29
C ILE A 56 0.46 -9.55 -2.19
N GLU A 57 0.89 -10.18 -1.11
CA GLU A 57 0.84 -11.64 -0.98
C GLU A 57 -0.59 -12.17 -0.92
N GLY A 58 -1.47 -11.49 -0.17
CA GLY A 58 -2.87 -11.90 0.01
C GLY A 58 -3.67 -11.89 -1.30
N THR A 59 -3.32 -11.04 -2.25
CA THR A 59 -4.04 -10.89 -3.53
C THR A 59 -3.38 -11.62 -4.70
N ARG A 60 -2.30 -12.39 -4.49
CA ARG A 60 -1.62 -13.12 -5.58
C ARG A 60 -2.56 -14.05 -6.36
N SER A 61 -3.49 -14.71 -5.68
CA SER A 61 -4.45 -15.63 -6.30
C SER A 61 -5.47 -14.93 -7.19
N ALA A 62 -5.74 -13.63 -6.96
CA ALA A 62 -6.67 -12.83 -7.74
C ALA A 62 -6.12 -12.51 -9.14
N GLY A 63 -4.80 -12.32 -9.24
CA GLY A 63 -4.13 -11.91 -10.49
C GLY A 63 -4.30 -10.43 -10.83
N SER A 64 -4.91 -9.64 -9.93
CA SER A 64 -5.14 -8.21 -10.09
C SER A 64 -3.85 -7.41 -10.21
N GLN A 65 -3.85 -6.39 -11.07
CA GLN A 65 -2.85 -5.34 -11.08
C GLN A 65 -3.06 -4.43 -9.86
N LEU A 66 -2.03 -4.20 -9.07
CA LEU A 66 -2.07 -3.34 -7.89
C LEU A 66 -1.33 -2.04 -8.21
N VAL A 67 -2.00 -0.91 -8.06
CA VAL A 67 -1.42 0.42 -8.22
C VAL A 67 -1.46 1.12 -6.87
N PHE A 68 -0.29 1.36 -6.28
CA PHE A 68 -0.14 2.03 -4.99
C PHE A 68 0.13 3.52 -5.20
N VAL A 69 -0.73 4.36 -4.60
CA VAL A 69 -0.64 5.82 -4.62
C VAL A 69 -0.33 6.31 -3.20
N PRO A 70 0.74 7.10 -2.99
CA PRO A 70 1.09 7.63 -1.68
C PRO A 70 0.08 8.67 -1.20
N SER A 71 0.16 9.00 0.10
CA SER A 71 -0.61 10.07 0.73
C SER A 71 0.30 10.93 1.62
N LEU A 72 -0.02 12.22 1.78
CA LEU A 72 0.69 13.12 2.70
C LEU A 72 0.59 12.67 4.17
N ARG A 73 -0.29 11.71 4.46
CA ARG A 73 -0.43 11.08 5.78
C ARG A 73 0.33 9.77 5.91
N ASP A 74 1.05 9.31 4.90
CA ASP A 74 1.96 8.17 5.04
C ASP A 74 3.21 8.59 5.83
N VAL A 75 3.23 8.26 7.12
CA VAL A 75 4.21 8.78 8.08
C VAL A 75 5.68 8.44 7.75
N HIS A 76 5.89 7.41 6.93
CA HIS A 76 7.21 6.93 6.52
C HIS A 76 7.70 7.56 5.19
N HIS A 77 6.86 8.35 4.52
CA HIS A 77 7.08 8.85 3.16
C HIS A 77 7.28 10.37 3.11
N ASP A 78 7.68 10.90 1.96
CA ASP A 78 7.88 12.34 1.75
C ASP A 78 6.60 13.13 2.06
N TYR A 79 6.68 14.16 2.91
CA TYR A 79 5.49 14.89 3.39
C TYR A 79 5.16 16.15 2.57
N VAL A 80 5.75 16.29 1.38
CA VAL A 80 5.58 17.47 0.51
C VAL A 80 4.88 17.05 -0.78
N TYR A 81 3.89 17.84 -1.18
CA TYR A 81 3.20 17.65 -2.45
C TYR A 81 3.93 18.38 -3.58
N PRO A 82 4.10 17.78 -4.78
CA PRO A 82 3.73 16.40 -5.13
C PRO A 82 4.69 15.36 -4.53
N GLN A 83 4.17 14.18 -4.18
CA GLN A 83 4.94 13.08 -3.59
C GLN A 83 5.45 12.11 -4.68
N PRO A 84 6.71 11.64 -4.59
CA PRO A 84 7.22 10.60 -5.47
C PRO A 84 6.57 9.25 -5.17
N PRO A 85 6.69 8.25 -6.07
CA PRO A 85 6.27 6.88 -5.78
C PRO A 85 6.97 6.27 -4.57
N PHE A 86 6.32 5.29 -3.93
CA PHE A 86 6.98 4.49 -2.90
C PHE A 86 8.19 3.72 -3.44
N LEU A 87 9.22 3.58 -2.61
CA LEU A 87 10.39 2.74 -2.89
C LEU A 87 10.22 1.38 -2.20
N TYR A 88 10.12 0.31 -3.00
CA TYR A 88 9.99 -1.06 -2.48
C TYR A 88 10.97 -2.02 -3.17
N PRO A 89 12.28 -1.94 -2.86
CA PRO A 89 13.32 -2.72 -3.56
C PRO A 89 13.23 -4.23 -3.29
N GLU A 90 12.58 -4.63 -2.20
CA GLU A 90 12.41 -6.02 -1.77
C GLU A 90 11.26 -6.75 -2.51
N LEU A 91 10.64 -6.10 -3.51
CA LEU A 91 9.55 -6.71 -4.29
C LEU A 91 10.00 -8.03 -4.94
N PRO A 92 9.34 -9.17 -4.65
CA PRO A 92 9.64 -10.44 -5.32
C PRO A 92 9.52 -10.32 -6.83
N LYS A 93 10.38 -11.04 -7.57
CA LYS A 93 10.41 -10.97 -9.04
C LYS A 93 9.06 -11.31 -9.67
N ASP A 94 8.34 -12.27 -9.09
CA ASP A 94 7.03 -12.72 -9.59
C ASP A 94 5.92 -11.66 -9.38
N ASP A 95 6.13 -10.72 -8.46
CA ASP A 95 5.18 -9.62 -8.20
C ASP A 95 5.49 -8.36 -9.02
N LYS A 96 6.69 -8.26 -9.65
CA LYS A 96 7.11 -7.08 -10.41
C LYS A 96 6.23 -6.75 -11.63
N SER A 97 5.55 -7.75 -12.19
CA SER A 97 4.67 -7.55 -13.36
C SER A 97 3.29 -7.04 -12.98
N ARG A 98 2.89 -7.13 -11.71
CA ARG A 98 1.53 -6.79 -11.25
C ARG A 98 1.49 -5.69 -10.21
N VAL A 99 2.62 -5.29 -9.64
CA VAL A 99 2.69 -4.25 -8.60
C VAL A 99 3.35 -3.01 -9.17
N HIS A 100 2.60 -1.91 -9.13
CA HIS A 100 2.98 -0.61 -9.66
C HIS A 100 2.95 0.42 -8.54
N PHE A 101 4.02 1.21 -8.42
CA PHE A 101 4.07 2.35 -7.51
C PHE A 101 4.07 3.63 -8.35
N VAL A 102 3.14 4.53 -8.06
CA VAL A 102 2.99 5.80 -8.79
C VAL A 102 3.08 7.00 -7.84
N SER A 103 3.23 8.21 -8.38
CA SER A 103 3.28 9.46 -7.61
C SER A 103 1.90 9.88 -7.11
N ASP A 104 1.86 10.79 -6.14
CA ASP A 104 0.67 11.58 -5.82
C ASP A 104 0.93 13.06 -6.21
N PRO A 105 0.28 13.60 -7.26
CA PRO A 105 -0.75 12.95 -8.09
C PRO A 105 -0.12 12.10 -9.21
N CYS A 106 -0.93 11.31 -9.90
CA CYS A 106 -0.56 10.58 -11.12
C CYS A 106 -1.68 10.64 -12.16
N THR A 107 -1.32 10.72 -13.44
CA THR A 107 -2.24 10.39 -14.55
C THR A 107 -1.95 8.96 -14.97
N LEU A 108 -2.93 8.08 -14.77
CA LEU A 108 -2.86 6.67 -15.13
C LEU A 108 -3.85 6.42 -16.27
N ASP A 109 -3.37 5.79 -17.34
CA ASP A 109 -4.22 5.29 -18.43
C ASP A 109 -4.54 3.82 -18.16
N VAL A 110 -5.82 3.48 -18.24
CA VAL A 110 -6.35 2.12 -18.00
C VAL A 110 -7.29 1.84 -19.15
N ASP A 111 -6.93 0.86 -19.99
CA ASP A 111 -7.64 0.49 -21.22
C ASP A 111 -9.15 0.21 -21.00
#